data_AF-A0A2V9EWK7-F1
#
_entry.id   AF-A0A2V9EWK7-F1
#
_cell.length_a   1.000
_cell.length_b   1.000
_cell.length_c   1.000
_cell.angle_alpha   90.00
_cell.angle_beta   90.00
_cell.angle_gamma   90.00
#
_symmetry.space_group_name_H-M   'P 1'
#
loop_
_entity.id
_entity.type
_entity.pdbx_description
1 polymer ?
#
loop_
_entity_poly.entity_id
_entity_poly.type
_entity_poly.pdbx_seq_one_letter_code
_entity_poly.pdbx_strand_id
1 'polypeptide(L)'
;MTALGVREYAEFRCIFSNHSGDESEGGATMPELTMEQAIEAATQLKARIGGQTGDAYQQLETALQVFKDDGYPLESIIPQGEDAKLGFSLKSADARTFFEIYGKLIRKSLCTPHGEFSKLIKKGLDTSVGAVLTAIVTTLGIPLAALGVIIPVAVIITNTGLQAFCEFTAPKK
;
A
#
# COMPACT_ATOMS: atom_id res chain seq x y z
N MET A 1 -27.13 3.08 -9.76
CA MET A 1 -25.69 2.83 -9.62
C MET A 1 -25.29 3.06 -8.17
N THR A 2 -25.65 2.17 -7.24
CA THR A 2 -25.21 2.28 -5.83
C THR A 2 -25.69 1.04 -5.07
N ALA A 3 -24.81 0.05 -4.87
CA ALA A 3 -25.02 -1.06 -3.91
C ALA A 3 -23.78 -1.95 -3.73
N LEU A 4 -22.81 -1.94 -4.67
CA LEU A 4 -21.66 -2.85 -4.62
C LEU A 4 -20.54 -2.40 -3.65
N GLY A 5 -20.45 -1.12 -3.30
CA GLY A 5 -19.34 -0.61 -2.46
C GLY A 5 -19.39 -1.00 -0.98
N VAL A 6 -20.58 -1.19 -0.39
CA VAL A 6 -20.70 -1.45 1.06
C VAL A 6 -20.36 -2.90 1.42
N ARG A 7 -20.57 -3.82 0.48
CA ARG A 7 -20.31 -5.25 0.69
C ARG A 7 -18.82 -5.58 0.55
N GLU A 8 -18.13 -4.93 -0.38
CA GLU A 8 -16.66 -4.93 -0.44
C GLU A 8 -16.02 -4.21 0.76
N TYR A 9 -16.60 -3.10 1.24
CA TYR A 9 -16.17 -2.45 2.48
C TYR A 9 -16.30 -3.34 3.71
N ALA A 10 -17.42 -4.05 3.82
CA ALA A 10 -17.67 -5.01 4.90
C ALA A 10 -16.78 -6.24 4.74
N GLU A 11 -16.49 -6.72 3.54
CA GLU A 11 -15.54 -7.82 3.33
C GLU A 11 -14.09 -7.42 3.58
N PHE A 12 -13.67 -6.19 3.23
CA PHE A 12 -12.35 -5.68 3.60
C PHE A 12 -12.28 -5.61 5.14
N ARG A 13 -13.25 -4.97 5.80
CA ARG A 13 -13.35 -4.97 7.27
C ARG A 13 -13.48 -6.38 7.86
N CYS A 14 -14.15 -7.33 7.21
CA CYS A 14 -14.34 -8.71 7.69
C CYS A 14 -13.10 -9.58 7.48
N ILE A 15 -12.34 -9.40 6.40
CA ILE A 15 -10.98 -9.96 6.29
C ILE A 15 -10.13 -9.41 7.45
N PHE A 16 -10.32 -8.13 7.81
CA PHE A 16 -9.64 -7.51 8.95
C PHE A 16 -10.29 -7.74 10.33
N SER A 17 -11.48 -8.35 10.43
CA SER A 17 -12.21 -8.57 11.69
C SER A 17 -12.38 -10.04 12.08
N ASN A 18 -12.11 -10.99 11.17
CA ASN A 18 -12.32 -12.43 11.46
C ASN A 18 -11.17 -13.11 12.22
N HIS A 19 -10.19 -12.37 12.73
CA HIS A 19 -9.06 -12.93 13.47
C HIS A 19 -8.98 -12.46 14.92
N SER A 20 -10.12 -12.25 15.57
CA SER A 20 -10.23 -11.96 17.00
C SER A 20 -11.02 -13.07 17.70
N GLY A 21 -10.36 -14.20 17.91
CA GLY A 21 -10.78 -15.17 18.91
C GLY A 21 -9.86 -15.04 20.11
N ASP A 22 -10.18 -14.13 21.03
CA ASP A 22 -10.13 -14.35 22.49
C ASP A 22 -10.61 -13.07 23.21
N GLU A 23 -11.40 -13.27 24.26
CA GLU A 23 -12.17 -12.28 24.99
C GLU A 23 -11.29 -11.47 25.97
N SER A 24 -11.32 -10.13 25.92
CA SER A 24 -11.13 -9.30 27.12
C SER A 24 -11.57 -7.85 26.90
N GLU A 25 -12.38 -7.39 27.86
CA GLU A 25 -12.97 -6.07 27.99
C GLU A 25 -11.95 -4.93 28.08
N GLY A 26 -12.27 -3.79 27.46
CA GLY A 26 -11.77 -2.47 27.90
C GLY A 26 -10.85 -1.72 26.92
N GLY A 27 -11.46 -0.98 25.98
CA GLY A 27 -10.80 0.00 25.13
C GLY A 27 -10.91 -0.35 23.65
N ALA A 28 -11.72 0.40 22.90
CA ALA A 28 -11.85 0.24 21.46
C ALA A 28 -10.59 0.77 20.73
N THR A 29 -9.46 0.11 20.91
CA THR A 29 -8.33 0.22 19.99
C THR A 29 -8.64 -0.64 18.79
N MET A 30 -8.68 -0.06 17.59
CA MET A 30 -8.73 -0.86 16.36
C MET A 30 -7.59 -1.88 16.40
N PRO A 31 -7.83 -3.12 15.95
CA PRO A 31 -6.76 -4.11 15.84
C PRO A 31 -5.67 -3.52 14.93
N GLU A 32 -4.53 -3.21 15.52
CA GLU A 32 -3.39 -2.71 14.79
C GLU A 32 -2.91 -3.83 13.86
N LEU A 33 -3.01 -3.58 12.55
CA LEU A 33 -2.61 -4.56 11.54
C LEU A 33 -1.14 -4.92 11.74
N THR A 34 -0.88 -6.18 12.09
CA THR A 34 0.50 -6.65 12.18
C THR A 34 1.08 -6.78 10.77
N MET A 35 2.41 -6.76 10.68
CA MET A 35 3.08 -6.94 9.41
C MET A 35 2.74 -8.28 8.74
N GLU A 36 2.58 -9.35 9.55
CA GLU A 36 2.20 -10.68 9.05
C GLU A 36 0.78 -10.67 8.46
N GLN A 37 -0.17 -10.06 9.15
CA GLN A 37 -1.54 -9.89 8.64
C GLN A 37 -1.58 -9.05 7.37
N ALA A 38 -0.75 -8.01 7.27
CA ALA A 38 -0.65 -7.18 6.07
C ALA A 38 -0.06 -7.95 4.88
N ILE A 39 0.93 -8.81 5.11
CA ILE A 39 1.51 -9.70 4.08
C ILE A 39 0.46 -10.70 3.59
N GLU A 40 -0.29 -11.31 4.51
CA GLU A 40 -1.37 -12.24 4.16
C GLU A 40 -2.45 -11.53 3.34
N ALA A 41 -2.92 -10.37 3.82
CA ALA A 41 -3.91 -9.55 3.11
C ALA A 41 -3.44 -9.15 1.71
N ALA A 42 -2.17 -8.75 1.56
CA ALA A 42 -1.59 -8.41 0.27
C ALA A 42 -1.51 -9.62 -0.67
N THR A 43 -1.19 -10.80 -0.13
CA THR A 43 -1.13 -12.06 -0.88
C THR A 43 -2.51 -12.47 -1.37
N GLN A 44 -3.52 -12.43 -0.48
CA GLN A 44 -4.91 -12.70 -0.83
C GLN A 44 -5.43 -11.70 -1.86
N LEU A 45 -5.14 -10.40 -1.68
CA LEU A 45 -5.54 -9.35 -2.60
C LEU A 45 -4.96 -9.59 -4.00
N LYS A 46 -3.64 -9.84 -4.09
CA LYS A 46 -2.96 -10.16 -5.35
C LYS A 46 -3.58 -11.38 -6.03
N ALA A 47 -3.92 -12.43 -5.28
CA ALA A 47 -4.54 -13.63 -5.81
C ALA A 47 -5.96 -13.37 -6.35
N ARG A 48 -6.76 -12.57 -5.64
CA ARG A 48 -8.14 -12.22 -6.04
C ARG A 48 -8.19 -11.44 -7.34
N ILE A 49 -7.33 -10.44 -7.51
CA ILE A 49 -7.33 -9.57 -8.69
C ILE A 49 -6.64 -10.19 -9.92
N GLY A 50 -5.99 -11.35 -9.78
CA GLY A 50 -5.43 -12.11 -10.91
C GLY A 50 -4.42 -11.35 -11.79
N GLY A 51 -3.72 -10.35 -11.23
CA GLY A 51 -2.79 -9.50 -11.99
C GLY A 51 -3.42 -8.31 -12.71
N GLN A 52 -4.74 -8.10 -12.62
CA GLN A 52 -5.42 -6.95 -13.20
C GLN A 52 -5.14 -5.69 -12.37
N THR A 53 -4.32 -4.78 -12.92
CA THR A 53 -3.93 -3.55 -12.20
C THR A 53 -5.10 -2.59 -11.99
N GLY A 54 -6.13 -2.64 -12.84
CA GLY A 54 -7.33 -1.80 -12.71
C GLY A 54 -8.03 -1.99 -11.37
N ASP A 55 -8.26 -3.25 -10.98
CA ASP A 55 -8.91 -3.59 -9.72
C ASP A 55 -8.04 -3.21 -8.51
N ALA A 56 -6.71 -3.30 -8.64
CA ALA A 56 -5.79 -2.84 -7.60
C ALA A 56 -5.91 -1.33 -7.33
N TYR A 57 -6.16 -0.51 -8.36
CA TYR A 57 -6.41 0.93 -8.19
C TYR A 57 -7.75 1.20 -7.50
N GLN A 58 -8.79 0.42 -7.77
CA GLN A 58 -10.08 0.54 -7.08
C GLN A 58 -9.93 0.19 -5.59
N GLN A 59 -9.12 -0.82 -5.28
CA GLN A 59 -8.82 -1.22 -3.90
C GLN A 59 -7.97 -0.15 -3.18
N LEU A 60 -7.03 0.47 -3.90
CA LEU A 60 -6.31 1.64 -3.39
C LEU A 60 -7.24 2.83 -3.12
N GLU A 61 -8.18 3.12 -4.02
CA GLU A 61 -9.17 4.19 -3.83
C GLU A 61 -10.02 3.97 -2.58
N THR A 62 -10.48 2.73 -2.40
CA THR A 62 -11.22 2.30 -1.22
C THR A 62 -10.39 2.48 0.05
N ALA A 63 -9.13 2.00 0.05
CA ALA A 63 -8.25 2.12 1.20
C ALA A 63 -7.94 3.59 1.56
N LEU A 64 -7.76 4.46 0.56
CA LEU A 64 -7.56 5.89 0.76
C LEU A 64 -8.80 6.55 1.37
N GLN A 65 -10.00 6.15 0.96
CA GLN A 65 -11.24 6.66 1.52
C GLN A 65 -11.41 6.21 2.98
N VAL A 66 -11.20 4.93 3.28
CA VAL A 66 -11.22 4.39 4.66
C VAL A 66 -10.26 5.17 5.55
N PHE A 67 -9.02 5.36 5.11
CA PHE A 67 -7.99 6.05 5.89
C PHE A 67 -8.38 7.50 6.20
N LYS A 68 -9.04 8.19 5.26
CA LYS A 68 -9.59 9.53 5.46
C LYS A 68 -10.78 9.52 6.42
N ASP A 69 -11.70 8.56 6.26
CA ASP A 69 -12.90 8.43 7.09
C ASP A 69 -12.56 8.12 8.54
N ASP A 70 -11.47 7.38 8.78
CA ASP A 70 -10.90 7.12 10.11
C ASP A 70 -10.18 8.35 10.72
N GLY A 71 -10.17 9.49 10.01
CA GLY A 71 -9.63 10.76 10.49
C GLY A 71 -8.12 10.92 10.32
N TYR A 72 -7.45 10.00 9.61
CA TYR A 72 -6.02 10.11 9.35
C TYR A 72 -5.73 10.98 8.12
N PRO A 73 -4.87 12.00 8.23
CA PRO A 73 -4.49 12.80 7.08
C PRO A 73 -3.60 11.95 6.15
N LEU A 74 -3.86 11.94 4.84
CA LEU A 74 -3.01 11.24 3.86
C LEU A 74 -1.53 11.68 3.92
N GLU A 75 -1.29 12.91 4.38
CA GLU A 75 0.05 13.46 4.65
C GLU A 75 0.85 12.61 5.64
N SER A 76 0.20 11.88 6.55
CA SER A 76 0.86 11.00 7.53
C SER A 76 1.51 9.77 6.92
N ILE A 77 1.12 9.39 5.71
CA ILE A 77 1.70 8.27 4.96
C ILE A 77 2.98 8.71 4.22
N ILE A 78 3.18 10.02 4.05
CA ILE A 78 4.35 10.56 3.38
C ILE A 78 5.52 10.56 4.38
N PRO A 79 6.65 9.92 4.05
CA PRO A 79 7.81 9.91 4.93
C PRO A 79 8.31 11.32 5.23
N GLN A 80 8.72 11.52 6.49
CA GLN A 80 9.22 12.79 6.98
C GLN A 80 10.50 13.18 6.23
N GLY A 81 10.52 14.38 5.64
CA GLY A 81 11.67 14.90 4.88
C GLY A 81 11.45 15.00 3.37
N GLU A 82 10.34 14.48 2.85
CA GLU A 82 9.93 14.71 1.46
C GLU A 82 9.10 16.01 1.34
N ASP A 83 9.16 16.66 0.17
CA ASP A 83 8.60 18.00 -0.08
C ASP A 83 7.18 18.16 0.46
N ALA A 84 6.95 19.17 1.30
CA ALA A 84 5.62 19.55 1.79
C ALA A 84 4.59 19.77 0.66
N LYS A 85 5.07 20.07 -0.56
CA LYS A 85 4.27 20.17 -1.79
C LYS A 85 3.55 18.87 -2.17
N LEU A 86 4.13 17.71 -1.83
CA LEU A 86 3.52 16.40 -2.06
C LEU A 86 2.26 16.23 -1.20
N GLY A 87 2.32 16.66 0.07
CA GLY A 87 1.16 16.64 0.98
C GLY A 87 -0.05 17.41 0.47
N PHE A 88 0.17 18.60 -0.11
CA PHE A 88 -0.91 19.39 -0.70
C PHE A 88 -1.53 18.74 -1.95
N SER A 89 -0.69 18.12 -2.79
CA SER A 89 -1.15 17.44 -4.01
C SER A 89 -1.97 16.19 -3.71
N LEU A 90 -1.75 15.57 -2.54
CA LEU A 90 -2.40 14.33 -2.12
C LEU A 90 -3.77 14.54 -1.45
N LYS A 91 -4.09 15.74 -0.96
CA LYS A 91 -5.37 16.03 -0.27
C LYS A 91 -6.62 15.72 -1.11
N SER A 92 -6.52 15.86 -2.42
CA SER A 92 -7.62 15.65 -3.38
C SER A 92 -7.27 14.64 -4.49
N ALA A 93 -6.19 13.88 -4.31
CA ALA A 93 -5.77 12.90 -5.31
C ALA A 93 -6.71 11.69 -5.33
N ASP A 94 -7.10 11.28 -6.55
CA ASP A 94 -7.64 9.96 -6.84
C ASP A 94 -6.55 8.88 -6.68
N ALA A 95 -6.92 7.61 -6.69
CA ALA A 95 -5.98 6.51 -6.46
C ALA A 95 -4.81 6.48 -7.46
N ARG A 96 -5.02 6.86 -8.72
CA ARG A 96 -3.94 6.88 -9.72
C ARG A 96 -2.99 8.01 -9.45
N THR A 97 -3.51 9.23 -9.22
CA THR A 97 -2.69 10.39 -8.86
C THR A 97 -1.91 10.14 -7.57
N PHE A 98 -2.54 9.51 -6.56
CA PHE A 98 -1.87 9.10 -5.34
C PHE A 98 -0.71 8.13 -5.65
N PHE A 99 -0.97 7.07 -6.40
CA PHE A 99 0.05 6.08 -6.76
C PHE A 99 1.17 6.68 -7.61
N GLU A 100 0.89 7.62 -8.51
CA GLU A 100 1.93 8.28 -9.31
C GLU A 100 2.86 9.13 -8.45
N ILE A 101 2.30 9.90 -7.52
CA ILE A 101 3.06 10.75 -6.59
C ILE A 101 3.83 9.88 -5.61
N TYR A 102 3.15 8.97 -4.93
CA TYR A 102 3.74 8.09 -3.93
C TYR A 102 4.72 7.10 -4.56
N GLY A 103 4.42 6.61 -5.76
CA GLY A 103 5.30 5.73 -6.53
C GLY A 103 6.59 6.42 -6.98
N LYS A 104 6.60 7.74 -7.23
CA LYS A 104 7.86 8.49 -7.45
C LYS A 104 8.74 8.45 -6.20
N LEU A 105 8.14 8.61 -5.03
CA LEU A 105 8.83 8.56 -3.75
C LEU A 105 9.40 7.16 -3.47
N ILE A 106 8.59 6.11 -3.64
CA ILE A 106 9.04 4.71 -3.53
C ILE A 106 10.23 4.47 -4.48
N ARG A 107 10.16 4.92 -5.74
CA ARG A 107 11.26 4.75 -6.69
C ARG A 107 12.53 5.48 -6.24
N LYS A 108 12.40 6.74 -5.82
CA LYS A 108 13.54 7.55 -5.34
C LYS A 108 14.27 6.89 -4.16
N SER A 109 13.54 6.26 -3.24
CA SER A 109 14.12 5.64 -2.05
C SER A 109 14.56 4.20 -2.28
N LEU A 110 13.76 3.38 -2.97
CA LEU A 110 13.97 1.92 -3.06
C LEU A 110 14.64 1.45 -4.36
N CYS A 111 14.53 2.19 -5.46
CA CYS A 111 15.09 1.79 -6.77
C CYS A 111 16.52 2.32 -7.01
N THR A 112 17.18 2.89 -6.01
CA THR A 112 18.59 3.29 -6.13
C THR A 112 19.48 2.05 -6.34
N PRO A 113 20.72 2.18 -6.86
CA PRO A 113 21.62 1.04 -7.09
C PRO A 113 21.87 0.16 -5.85
N HIS A 114 21.73 0.75 -4.66
CA HIS A 114 21.86 0.10 -3.35
C HIS A 114 20.54 -0.01 -2.58
N GLY A 115 19.42 0.40 -3.17
CA GLY A 115 18.10 0.37 -2.56
C GLY A 115 17.54 -1.04 -2.45
N GLU A 116 16.56 -1.21 -1.56
CA GLU A 116 15.98 -2.53 -1.26
C GLU A 116 15.36 -3.20 -2.49
N PHE A 117 14.69 -2.46 -3.38
CA PHE A 117 14.12 -3.07 -4.59
C PHE A 117 15.20 -3.57 -5.54
N SER A 118 16.31 -2.83 -5.70
CA SER A 118 17.46 -3.30 -6.48
C SER A 118 18.07 -4.58 -5.89
N LYS A 119 18.09 -4.72 -4.56
CA LYS A 119 18.55 -5.96 -3.89
C LYS A 119 17.57 -7.10 -4.13
N LEU A 120 16.26 -6.86 -4.04
CA LEU A 120 15.22 -7.86 -4.30
C LEU A 120 15.26 -8.36 -5.74
N ILE A 121 15.40 -7.45 -6.72
CA ILE A 121 15.57 -7.79 -8.14
C ILE A 121 16.79 -8.68 -8.34
N LYS A 122 17.95 -8.32 -7.79
CA LYS A 122 19.19 -9.13 -7.90
C LYS A 122 19.08 -10.51 -7.27
N LYS A 123 18.22 -10.66 -6.26
CA LYS A 123 17.96 -11.93 -5.57
C LYS A 123 16.84 -12.76 -6.22
N GLY A 124 16.17 -12.25 -7.27
CA GLY A 124 15.01 -12.92 -7.88
C GLY A 124 13.78 -13.01 -6.97
N LEU A 125 13.68 -12.11 -5.99
CA LEU A 125 12.58 -12.04 -5.02
C LEU A 125 11.50 -11.02 -5.42
N ASP A 126 11.55 -10.53 -6.66
CA ASP A 126 10.71 -9.47 -7.20
C ASP A 126 9.23 -9.85 -7.38
N THR A 127 8.91 -11.14 -7.23
CA THR A 127 7.55 -11.68 -7.36
C THR A 127 6.78 -11.76 -6.03
N SER A 128 7.46 -11.64 -4.89
CA SER A 128 6.85 -11.76 -3.57
C SER A 128 6.28 -10.43 -3.10
N VAL A 129 4.95 -10.33 -3.03
CA VAL A 129 4.26 -9.13 -2.54
C VAL A 129 4.62 -8.81 -1.09
N GLY A 130 4.88 -9.82 -0.26
CA GLY A 130 5.33 -9.63 1.12
C GLY A 130 6.73 -9.01 1.21
N ALA A 131 7.64 -9.38 0.31
CA ALA A 131 8.96 -8.76 0.24
C ALA A 131 8.87 -7.29 -0.20
N VAL A 132 8.02 -7.00 -1.20
CA VAL A 132 7.75 -5.64 -1.66
C VAL A 132 7.14 -4.78 -0.55
N LEU A 133 6.10 -5.29 0.12
CA LEU A 133 5.43 -4.61 1.23
C LEU A 133 6.40 -4.32 2.37
N THR A 134 7.18 -5.32 2.80
CA THR A 134 8.19 -5.17 3.85
C THR A 134 9.22 -4.12 3.50
N ALA A 135 9.74 -4.14 2.27
CA ALA A 135 10.72 -3.16 1.84
C ALA A 135 10.13 -1.74 1.87
N ILE A 136 8.89 -1.54 1.41
CA ILE A 136 8.23 -0.22 1.42
C ILE A 136 8.07 0.30 2.86
N VAL A 137 7.48 -0.51 3.75
CA VAL A 137 7.17 -0.10 5.12
C VAL A 137 8.45 0.21 5.90
N THR A 138 9.46 -0.66 5.79
CA THR A 138 10.72 -0.50 6.53
C THR A 138 11.58 0.63 6.00
N THR A 139 11.68 0.80 4.68
CA THR A 139 12.54 1.83 4.08
C THR A 139 11.94 3.23 4.22
N LEU A 140 10.62 3.34 4.11
CA LEU A 140 9.93 4.63 4.22
C LEU A 140 9.49 4.93 5.67
N GLY A 141 9.72 4.04 6.62
CA GLY A 141 9.35 4.24 8.03
C GLY A 141 7.85 4.49 8.21
N ILE A 142 7.03 3.76 7.45
CA ILE A 142 5.57 3.98 7.42
C ILE A 142 4.95 3.46 8.72
N PRO A 143 4.07 4.23 9.38
CA PRO A 143 3.36 3.74 10.55
C PRO A 143 2.43 2.57 10.20
N LEU A 144 2.27 1.62 11.13
CA LEU A 144 1.44 0.43 10.92
C LEU A 144 -0.03 0.78 10.63
N ALA A 145 -0.53 1.91 11.16
CA ALA A 145 -1.85 2.45 10.85
C ALA A 145 -2.09 2.69 9.35
N ALA A 146 -1.05 2.95 8.56
CA ALA A 146 -1.16 3.17 7.12
C ALA A 146 -1.04 1.89 6.28
N LEU A 147 -0.85 0.72 6.89
CA LEU A 147 -0.69 -0.56 6.17
C LEU A 147 -1.87 -0.85 5.23
N GLY A 148 -3.10 -0.49 5.62
CA GLY A 148 -4.29 -0.64 4.79
C GLY A 148 -4.16 0.03 3.42
N VAL A 149 -3.47 1.18 3.35
CA VAL A 149 -3.20 1.91 2.09
C VAL A 149 -1.99 1.32 1.35
N ILE A 150 -0.97 0.86 2.09
CA ILE A 150 0.26 0.34 1.46
C ILE A 150 0.06 -1.04 0.84
N ILE A 151 -0.85 -1.87 1.37
CA ILE A 151 -1.18 -3.19 0.81
C ILE A 151 -1.51 -3.11 -0.70
N PRO A 152 -2.52 -2.34 -1.15
CA PRO A 152 -2.82 -2.24 -2.58
C PRO A 152 -1.68 -1.59 -3.38
N VAL A 153 -0.90 -0.66 -2.80
CA VAL A 153 0.31 -0.11 -3.46
C VAL A 153 1.33 -1.21 -3.74
N ALA A 154 1.63 -2.07 -2.77
CA ALA A 154 2.55 -3.19 -2.94
C ALA A 154 2.06 -4.16 -4.02
N VAL A 155 0.76 -4.43 -4.06
CA VAL A 155 0.13 -5.28 -5.08
C VAL A 155 0.24 -4.66 -6.48
N ILE A 156 -0.02 -3.36 -6.65
CA ILE A 156 0.17 -2.66 -7.94
C ILE A 156 1.62 -2.80 -8.41
N ILE A 157 2.58 -2.58 -7.52
CA ILE A 157 4.01 -2.68 -7.83
C ILE A 157 4.38 -4.11 -8.23
N THR A 158 3.95 -5.12 -7.48
CA THR A 158 4.23 -6.52 -7.79
C THR A 158 3.59 -6.96 -9.10
N ASN A 159 2.38 -6.50 -9.42
CA ASN A 159 1.72 -6.80 -10.71
C ASN A 159 2.40 -6.09 -11.88
N THR A 160 2.95 -4.89 -11.66
CA THR A 160 3.74 -4.17 -12.67
C THR A 160 5.11 -4.83 -12.87
N GLY A 161 5.65 -5.45 -11.82
CA GLY A 161 7.01 -5.99 -11.76
C GLY A 161 7.99 -4.94 -11.21
N LEU A 162 8.86 -5.34 -10.28
CA LEU A 162 9.81 -4.41 -9.65
C LEU A 162 10.77 -3.79 -10.65
N GLN A 163 11.25 -4.57 -11.63
CA GLN A 163 12.16 -4.06 -12.65
C GLN A 163 11.50 -2.97 -13.48
N ALA A 164 10.30 -3.23 -14.03
CA ALA A 164 9.55 -2.25 -14.82
C ALA A 164 9.20 -1.00 -13.99
N PHE A 165 8.82 -1.19 -12.73
CA PHE A 165 8.55 -0.10 -11.80
C PHE A 165 9.80 0.78 -11.58
N CYS A 166 10.97 0.19 -11.38
CA CYS A 166 12.22 0.93 -11.19
C CYS A 166 12.77 1.58 -12.47
N GLU A 167 12.54 0.96 -13.64
CA GLU A 167 12.97 1.49 -14.94
C GLU A 167 12.13 2.70 -15.41
N PHE A 168 10.88 2.82 -14.94
CA PHE A 168 9.98 3.93 -15.24
C PHE A 168 10.50 5.31 -14.77
N THR A 169 11.64 5.34 -14.07
CA THR A 169 12.29 6.54 -13.52
C THR A 169 13.54 6.97 -14.26
N ALA A 170 14.05 6.24 -15.26
CA ALA A 170 15.24 6.68 -15.97
C ALA A 170 14.89 7.91 -16.83
N PRO A 171 15.35 9.14 -16.49
CA PRO A 171 15.38 10.18 -17.51
C PRO A 171 16.26 9.63 -18.63
N LYS A 172 15.72 9.58 -19.85
CA LYS A 172 16.57 9.45 -21.04
C LYS A 172 17.52 10.66 -20.98
N LYS A 173 18.79 10.40 -20.70
CA LYS A 173 19.85 11.37 -20.96
C LYS A 173 19.98 11.56 -22.46
#